data_AF-A0A4Y2QA42-F1
#
_entry.id   AF-A0A4Y2QA42-F1
#
_cell.length_a   1.000
_cell.length_b   1.000
_cell.length_c   1.000
_cell.angle_alpha   90.00
_cell.angle_beta   90.00
_cell.angle_gamma   90.00
#
_symmetry.space_group_name_H-M   'P 1'
#
loop_
_entity.id
_entity.type
_entity.pdbx_description
1 polymer ?
#
loop_
_entity_poly.entity_id
_entity_poly.type
_entity_poly.pdbx_seq_one_letter_code
_entity_poly.pdbx_strand_id
1 'polypeptide(L)'
;MPETGPLIRLMDEQFEKLFAMMAEMKTGQEGLERKMETEQEEMRFGQERMEKRQEEMKGLIDEVKGEVQRKIDEVEEKVQMKIEDVKSEVKEKIEEVEHKVQGKIGDIERRLSELEDRPFSFLSSPEFMHPRPTIKSLTFDGLTSWTVFKTQFNVVSSTNGWTDFVKASQLVASL
;
A
#
# COMPACT_ATOMS: atom_id res chain seq x y z
N MET A 1 -64.05 18.72 -98.73
CA MET A 1 -63.88 18.01 -97.44
C MET A 1 -62.61 18.56 -96.81
N PRO A 2 -62.62 19.12 -95.59
CA PRO A 2 -61.42 19.73 -95.03
C PRO A 2 -60.43 18.65 -94.62
N GLU A 3 -59.16 18.87 -94.93
CA GLU A 3 -58.05 17.96 -94.66
C GLU A 3 -57.73 17.92 -93.17
N THR A 4 -58.06 16.80 -92.51
CA THR A 4 -57.77 16.57 -91.08
C THR A 4 -56.34 16.06 -90.82
N GLY A 5 -55.53 15.85 -91.86
CA GLY A 5 -54.17 15.28 -91.78
C GLY A 5 -53.16 16.04 -90.92
N PRO A 6 -53.08 17.40 -90.98
CA PRO A 6 -52.13 18.16 -90.16
C PRO A 6 -52.43 18.14 -88.66
N LEU A 7 -53.71 18.12 -88.27
CA LEU A 7 -54.15 18.09 -86.87
C LEU A 7 -53.89 16.74 -86.21
N ILE A 8 -54.11 15.63 -86.92
CA ILE A 8 -53.85 14.28 -86.42
C ILE A 8 -52.36 14.11 -86.11
N ARG A 9 -51.47 14.54 -87.02
CA ARG A 9 -50.02 14.48 -86.83
C ARG A 9 -49.53 15.30 -85.63
N LEU A 10 -50.15 16.46 -85.39
CA LEU A 10 -49.81 17.29 -84.23
C LEU A 10 -50.22 16.62 -82.91
N MET A 11 -51.39 15.98 -82.86
CA MET A 11 -51.84 15.24 -81.69
C MET A 11 -50.92 14.05 -81.40
N ASP A 12 -50.54 13.28 -82.42
CA ASP A 12 -49.62 12.14 -82.27
C ASP A 12 -48.27 12.58 -81.69
N GLU A 13 -47.71 13.71 -82.13
CA GLU A 13 -46.45 14.24 -81.61
C GLU A 13 -46.54 14.66 -80.12
N GLN A 14 -47.70 15.16 -79.68
CA GLN A 14 -47.94 15.48 -78.26
C GLN A 14 -48.08 14.21 -77.40
N PHE A 15 -48.73 13.16 -77.92
CA PHE A 15 -48.83 11.88 -77.23
C PHE A 15 -47.46 11.20 -77.08
N GLU A 16 -46.62 11.22 -78.12
CA GLU A 16 -45.25 10.68 -78.04
C GLU A 16 -44.39 11.44 -77.02
N LYS A 17 -44.50 12.77 -76.95
CA LYS A 17 -43.84 13.57 -75.90
C LYS A 17 -44.33 13.19 -74.50
N LEU A 18 -45.62 12.94 -74.33
CA LEU A 18 -46.20 12.51 -73.06
C LEU A 18 -45.70 11.10 -72.66
N PHE A 19 -45.57 10.17 -73.60
CA PHE A 19 -45.00 8.84 -73.34
C PHE A 19 -43.51 8.91 -72.99
N ALA A 20 -42.73 9.74 -73.69
CA ALA A 20 -41.33 9.97 -73.37
C ALA A 20 -41.17 10.53 -71.95
N MET A 21 -41.99 11.51 -71.56
CA MET A 21 -42.00 12.07 -70.21
C MET A 21 -42.36 11.00 -69.14
N MET A 22 -43.36 10.15 -69.39
CA MET A 22 -43.70 9.06 -68.48
C MET A 22 -42.59 8.02 -68.35
N ALA A 23 -41.93 7.67 -69.46
CA ALA A 23 -40.80 6.74 -69.46
C ALA A 23 -39.62 7.31 -68.66
N GLU A 24 -39.26 8.58 -68.89
CA GLU A 24 -38.22 9.27 -68.12
C GLU A 24 -38.57 9.33 -66.63
N MET A 25 -39.80 9.71 -66.27
CA MET A 25 -40.26 9.75 -64.89
C MET A 25 -40.14 8.37 -64.22
N LYS A 26 -40.52 7.30 -64.92
CA LYS A 26 -40.43 5.94 -64.42
C LYS A 26 -38.98 5.51 -64.20
N THR A 27 -38.09 5.78 -65.17
CA THR A 27 -36.66 5.49 -65.02
C THR A 27 -36.00 6.30 -63.90
N GLY A 28 -36.40 7.56 -63.71
CA GLY A 28 -35.95 8.40 -62.61
C GLY A 28 -36.43 7.89 -61.25
N GLN A 29 -37.68 7.43 -61.16
CA GLN A 29 -38.24 6.82 -59.95
C GLN A 29 -37.52 5.52 -59.59
N GLU A 30 -37.32 4.61 -60.54
CA GLU A 30 -36.58 3.37 -60.34
C GLU A 30 -35.12 3.62 -59.94
N GLY A 31 -34.49 4.66 -60.49
CA GLY A 31 -33.14 5.08 -60.12
C GLY A 31 -33.05 5.64 -58.70
N LEU A 32 -34.06 6.39 -58.26
CA LEU A 32 -34.16 6.90 -56.89
C LEU A 32 -34.40 5.77 -55.88
N GLU A 33 -35.30 4.84 -56.20
CA GLU A 33 -35.63 3.69 -55.36
C GLU A 33 -34.40 2.80 -55.14
N ARG A 34 -33.67 2.47 -56.22
CA ARG A 34 -32.40 1.73 -56.13
C ARG A 34 -31.36 2.43 -55.25
N LYS A 35 -31.23 3.76 -55.35
CA LYS A 35 -30.31 4.52 -54.49
C LYS A 35 -30.73 4.45 -53.01
N MET A 36 -32.01 4.62 -52.74
CA MET A 36 -32.55 4.54 -51.38
C MET A 36 -32.33 3.15 -50.77
N GLU A 37 -32.53 2.08 -51.55
CA GLU A 37 -32.22 0.71 -51.14
C GLU A 37 -30.73 0.55 -50.82
N THR A 38 -29.84 1.01 -51.69
CA THR A 38 -28.39 0.90 -51.46
C THR A 38 -27.93 1.67 -50.23
N GLU A 39 -28.42 2.90 -50.03
CA GLU A 39 -28.10 3.70 -48.83
C GLU A 39 -28.65 3.03 -47.57
N GLN A 40 -29.84 2.41 -47.64
CA GLN A 40 -30.43 1.69 -46.52
C GLN A 40 -29.63 0.43 -46.16
N GLU A 41 -29.15 -0.32 -47.14
CA GLU A 41 -28.29 -1.49 -46.92
C GLU A 41 -26.94 -1.08 -46.32
N GLU A 42 -26.32 -0.02 -46.81
CA GLU A 42 -25.07 0.51 -46.24
C GLU A 42 -25.24 0.93 -44.77
N MET A 43 -26.37 1.58 -44.43
CA MET A 43 -26.69 1.93 -43.04
C MET A 43 -26.86 0.69 -42.17
N ARG A 44 -27.57 -0.35 -42.64
CA ARG A 44 -27.74 -1.61 -41.90
C ARG A 44 -26.40 -2.30 -41.67
N PHE A 45 -25.57 -2.40 -42.71
CA PHE A 45 -24.24 -3.01 -42.60
C PHE A 45 -23.31 -2.19 -41.68
N GLY A 46 -23.39 -0.86 -41.75
CA GLY A 46 -22.67 0.04 -40.84
C GLY A 46 -23.07 -0.20 -39.37
N GLN A 47 -24.37 -0.35 -39.11
CA GLN A 47 -24.90 -0.66 -37.78
C GLN A 47 -24.42 -2.03 -37.28
N GLU A 48 -24.52 -3.08 -38.11
CA GLU A 48 -24.06 -4.43 -37.75
C GLU A 48 -22.56 -4.45 -37.43
N ARG A 49 -21.73 -3.74 -38.21
CA ARG A 49 -20.30 -3.59 -37.91
C ARG A 49 -20.03 -2.85 -36.60
N MET A 50 -20.88 -1.89 -36.24
CA MET A 50 -20.75 -1.15 -34.98
C MET A 50 -21.13 -2.03 -33.80
N GLU A 51 -22.24 -2.77 -33.89
CA GLU A 51 -22.69 -3.73 -32.87
C GLU A 51 -21.63 -4.80 -32.62
N LYS A 52 -21.08 -5.40 -33.68
CA LYS A 52 -19.98 -6.38 -33.57
C LYS A 52 -18.76 -5.81 -32.85
N ARG A 53 -18.35 -4.57 -33.19
CA ARG A 53 -17.22 -3.92 -32.50
C ARG A 53 -17.51 -3.65 -31.03
N GLN A 54 -18.74 -3.30 -30.69
CA GLN A 54 -19.14 -3.10 -29.30
C GLN A 54 -19.09 -4.40 -28.51
N GLU A 55 -19.51 -5.52 -29.11
CA GLU A 55 -19.43 -6.84 -28.49
C GLU A 55 -17.99 -7.31 -28.30
N GLU A 56 -17.12 -7.13 -29.31
CA GLU A 56 -15.68 -7.41 -29.20
C GLU A 56 -15.03 -6.57 -28.08
N MET A 57 -15.32 -5.27 -28.03
CA MET A 57 -14.80 -4.38 -26.98
C MET A 57 -15.28 -4.81 -25.59
N LYS A 58 -16.56 -5.19 -25.46
CA LYS A 58 -17.10 -5.69 -24.20
C LYS A 58 -16.41 -6.99 -23.77
N GLY A 59 -16.18 -7.92 -24.69
CA GLY A 59 -15.47 -9.16 -24.42
C GLY A 59 -14.04 -8.91 -23.91
N LEU A 60 -13.30 -8.00 -24.55
CA LEU A 60 -11.97 -7.60 -24.10
C LEU A 60 -11.98 -6.96 -22.70
N ILE A 61 -12.98 -6.12 -22.42
CA ILE A 61 -13.14 -5.51 -21.10
C ILE A 61 -13.40 -6.59 -20.03
N ASP A 62 -14.26 -7.55 -20.32
CA ASP A 62 -14.58 -8.64 -19.39
C ASP A 62 -13.37 -9.56 -19.16
N GLU A 63 -12.58 -9.84 -20.20
CA GLU A 63 -11.34 -10.61 -20.11
C GLU A 63 -10.29 -9.89 -19.24
N VAL A 64 -10.03 -8.61 -19.52
CA VAL A 64 -9.09 -7.79 -18.75
C VAL A 64 -9.54 -7.69 -17.30
N LYS A 65 -10.84 -7.49 -17.06
CA LYS A 65 -11.40 -7.46 -15.70
C LYS A 65 -11.17 -8.78 -14.97
N GLY A 66 -11.38 -9.91 -15.64
CA GLY A 66 -11.14 -11.24 -15.08
C GLY A 66 -9.66 -11.51 -14.79
N GLU A 67 -8.74 -11.07 -15.65
CA GLU A 67 -7.30 -11.18 -15.39
C GLU A 67 -6.84 -10.31 -14.23
N VAL A 68 -7.31 -9.07 -14.16
CA VAL A 68 -7.00 -8.16 -13.05
C VAL A 68 -7.51 -8.73 -11.73
N GLN A 69 -8.74 -9.25 -11.68
CA GLN A 69 -9.27 -9.86 -10.47
C GLN A 69 -8.44 -11.06 -10.03
N ARG A 70 -8.08 -11.97 -10.94
CA ARG A 70 -7.22 -13.13 -10.62
C ARG A 70 -5.86 -12.70 -10.06
N LYS A 71 -5.24 -11.67 -10.63
CA LYS A 71 -3.95 -11.15 -10.13
C LYS A 71 -4.08 -10.53 -8.75
N ILE A 72 -5.19 -9.87 -8.47
CA ILE A 72 -5.48 -9.32 -7.13
C ILE A 72 -5.60 -10.47 -6.13
N ASP A 73 -6.39 -11.49 -6.44
CA ASP A 73 -6.60 -12.65 -5.55
C ASP A 73 -5.28 -13.39 -5.29
N GLU A 74 -4.45 -13.62 -6.32
CA GLU A 74 -3.13 -14.26 -6.17
C GLU A 74 -2.18 -13.44 -5.29
N VAL A 75 -2.18 -12.10 -5.45
CA VAL A 75 -1.36 -11.21 -4.61
C VAL A 75 -1.86 -11.23 -3.17
N GLU A 76 -3.17 -11.21 -2.96
CA GLU A 76 -3.78 -11.27 -1.64
C GLU A 76 -3.38 -12.55 -0.89
N GLU A 77 -3.52 -13.72 -1.53
CA GLU A 77 -3.11 -15.00 -0.95
C GLU A 77 -1.61 -15.02 -0.61
N LYS A 78 -0.75 -14.56 -1.52
CA LYS A 78 0.70 -14.51 -1.28
C LYS A 78 1.06 -13.59 -0.11
N VAL A 79 0.35 -12.48 0.04
CA VAL A 79 0.56 -11.55 1.16
C VAL A 79 0.09 -12.17 2.47
N GLN A 80 -1.08 -12.81 2.49
CA GLN A 80 -1.60 -13.49 3.68
C GLN A 80 -0.64 -14.59 4.16
N MET A 81 -0.17 -15.45 3.25
CA MET A 81 0.79 -16.51 3.57
C MET A 81 2.10 -15.96 4.15
N LYS A 82 2.68 -14.91 3.53
CA LYS A 82 3.89 -14.27 4.07
C LYS A 82 3.69 -13.66 5.45
N ILE A 83 2.53 -13.08 5.72
CA ILE A 83 2.20 -12.52 7.04
C ILE A 83 2.12 -13.65 8.07
N GLU A 84 1.50 -14.77 7.72
CA GLU A 84 1.39 -15.94 8.60
C GLU A 84 2.76 -16.55 8.89
N ASP A 85 3.59 -16.74 7.86
CA ASP A 85 4.97 -17.23 7.98
C ASP A 85 5.78 -16.33 8.92
N VAL A 86 5.82 -15.01 8.67
CA VAL A 86 6.53 -14.04 9.54
C VAL A 86 5.98 -14.06 10.96
N LYS A 87 4.66 -14.16 11.13
CA LYS A 87 4.03 -14.23 12.45
C LYS A 87 4.47 -15.47 13.22
N SER A 88 4.54 -16.63 12.56
CA SER A 88 5.01 -17.87 13.17
C SER A 88 6.49 -17.82 13.54
N GLU A 89 7.35 -17.31 12.65
CA GLU A 89 8.79 -17.17 12.90
C GLU A 89 9.07 -16.21 14.07
N VAL A 90 8.35 -15.09 14.13
CA VAL A 90 8.47 -14.12 15.23
C VAL A 90 8.02 -14.74 16.55
N LYS A 91 6.91 -15.51 16.54
CA LYS A 91 6.42 -16.20 17.73
C LYS A 91 7.45 -17.21 18.26
N GLU A 92 8.02 -18.03 17.38
CA GLU A 92 9.05 -19.01 17.73
C GLU A 92 10.30 -18.32 18.34
N LYS A 93 10.78 -17.23 17.73
CA LYS A 93 11.92 -16.46 18.26
C LYS A 93 11.63 -15.87 19.63
N ILE A 94 10.41 -15.42 19.89
CA ILE A 94 10.02 -14.90 21.21
C ILE A 94 10.03 -16.02 22.25
N GLU A 95 9.45 -17.19 21.94
CA GLU A 95 9.44 -18.36 22.83
C GLU A 95 10.87 -18.83 23.14
N GLU A 96 11.76 -18.88 22.14
CA GLU A 96 13.16 -19.24 22.33
C GLU A 96 13.89 -18.26 23.26
N VAL A 97 13.68 -16.95 23.06
CA VAL A 97 14.26 -15.91 23.91
C VAL A 97 13.72 -16.00 25.34
N GLU A 98 12.41 -16.23 25.51
CA GLU A 98 11.78 -16.40 26.82
C GLU A 98 12.40 -17.58 27.58
N HIS A 99 12.51 -18.75 26.94
CA HIS A 99 13.16 -19.92 27.54
C HIS A 99 14.62 -19.66 27.92
N LYS A 100 15.39 -18.97 27.06
CA LYS A 100 16.79 -18.61 27.36
C LYS A 100 16.90 -17.65 28.55
N VAL A 101 16.00 -16.67 28.65
CA VAL A 101 15.98 -15.71 29.76
C VAL A 101 15.57 -16.41 31.06
N GLN A 102 14.50 -17.22 31.05
CA GLN A 102 14.08 -18.00 32.20
C GLN A 102 15.20 -18.93 32.70
N GLY A 103 15.90 -19.62 31.80
CA GLY A 103 17.05 -20.46 32.19
C GLY A 103 18.17 -19.67 32.88
N LYS A 104 18.55 -18.51 32.33
CA LYS A 104 19.55 -17.62 32.94
C LYS A 104 19.10 -17.07 34.30
N ILE A 105 17.83 -16.74 34.46
CA ILE A 105 17.27 -16.30 35.75
C ILE A 105 17.37 -17.44 36.77
N GLY A 106 16.96 -18.65 36.42
CA GLY A 106 17.07 -19.82 37.31
C GLY A 106 18.51 -20.12 37.72
N ASP A 107 19.47 -19.97 36.81
CA ASP A 107 20.90 -20.09 37.13
C ASP A 107 21.39 -19.00 38.11
N ILE A 108 20.90 -17.77 37.96
CA ILE A 108 21.24 -16.65 38.87
C ILE A 108 20.61 -16.88 40.24
N GLU A 109 19.34 -17.28 40.31
CA GLU A 109 18.63 -17.59 41.55
C GLU A 109 19.36 -18.67 42.34
N ARG A 110 19.75 -19.78 41.68
CA ARG A 110 20.55 -20.85 42.30
C ARG A 110 21.88 -20.33 42.87
N ARG A 111 22.61 -19.53 42.09
CA ARG A 111 23.90 -18.95 42.54
C ARG A 111 23.71 -17.98 43.70
N LEU A 112 22.61 -17.24 43.73
CA LEU A 112 22.29 -16.31 44.82
C LEU A 112 21.99 -17.07 46.12
N SER A 113 21.24 -18.18 46.05
CA SER A 113 21.00 -19.06 47.20
C SER A 113 22.31 -19.66 47.74
N GLU A 114 23.19 -20.16 46.87
CA GLU A 114 24.52 -20.67 47.26
C GLU A 114 25.38 -19.60 47.97
N LEU A 115 25.23 -18.32 47.61
CA LEU A 115 25.93 -17.19 48.23
C LEU A 115 25.31 -16.76 49.56
N GLU A 116 23.99 -16.82 49.70
CA GLU A 116 23.26 -16.50 50.94
C GLU A 116 23.50 -17.54 52.04
N ASP A 117 23.56 -18.83 51.67
CA ASP A 117 23.86 -19.94 52.59
C ASP A 117 25.34 -19.98 53.01
N ARG A 118 26.22 -19.20 52.36
CA ARG A 118 27.64 -19.11 52.72
C ARG A 118 27.84 -18.01 53.76
N PRO A 119 28.10 -18.32 55.05
CA PRO A 119 28.30 -17.29 56.06
C PRO A 119 29.51 -16.40 55.73
N PHE A 120 29.26 -15.10 55.58
CA PHE A 120 30.25 -14.03 55.40
C PHE A 120 31.17 -13.93 56.63
N SER A 121 32.14 -14.83 56.75
CA SER A 121 33.12 -14.87 57.85
C SER A 121 34.27 -13.84 57.69
N PHE A 122 34.20 -12.97 56.68
CA PHE A 122 35.26 -12.00 56.35
C PHE A 122 35.10 -10.60 56.96
N LEU A 123 33.96 -10.26 57.59
CA LEU A 123 33.73 -8.93 58.17
C LEU A 123 34.20 -8.76 59.62
N SER A 124 34.80 -9.79 60.23
CA SER A 124 35.33 -9.70 61.60
C SER A 124 36.69 -9.00 61.72
N SER A 125 37.18 -8.33 60.67
CA SER A 125 38.43 -7.55 60.76
C SER A 125 38.17 -6.17 61.41
N PRO A 126 38.86 -5.81 62.51
CA PRO A 126 38.69 -4.55 63.25
C PRO A 126 39.04 -3.25 62.51
N GLU A 127 39.46 -3.31 61.24
CA GLU A 127 40.08 -2.18 60.52
C GLU A 127 39.11 -1.08 60.07
N PHE A 128 37.79 -1.23 60.24
CA PHE A 128 36.80 -0.23 59.80
C PHE A 128 36.46 0.86 60.83
N MET A 129 37.22 1.00 61.91
CA MET A 129 36.99 2.00 62.98
C MET A 129 37.58 3.39 62.67
N HIS A 130 37.67 3.80 61.40
CA HIS A 130 38.13 5.15 61.06
C HIS A 130 36.96 6.15 61.05
N PRO A 131 37.12 7.36 61.65
CA PRO A 131 36.11 8.40 61.57
C PRO A 131 35.84 8.76 60.11
N ARG A 132 34.59 8.59 59.69
CA ARG A 132 34.12 8.93 58.34
C ARG A 132 34.27 10.44 58.12
N PRO A 133 35.00 10.90 57.10
CA PRO A 133 35.02 12.32 56.76
C PRO A 133 33.60 12.82 56.49
N THR A 134 33.24 13.99 57.00
CA THR A 134 31.96 14.65 56.71
C THR A 134 31.95 15.11 55.25
N ILE A 135 31.53 14.22 54.36
CA ILE A 135 31.42 14.49 52.92
C ILE A 135 30.17 15.35 52.71
N LYS A 136 30.35 16.58 52.23
CA LYS A 136 29.23 17.41 51.74
C LYS A 136 28.75 16.79 50.42
N SER A 137 27.57 16.17 50.43
CA SER A 137 26.93 15.63 49.23
C SER A 137 26.46 16.76 48.31
N LEU A 138 26.69 16.60 47.00
CA LEU A 138 26.18 17.51 45.98
C LEU A 138 24.81 16.98 45.53
N THR A 139 23.71 17.66 45.81
CA THR A 139 22.37 17.18 45.44
C THR A 139 22.02 17.58 44.01
N PHE A 140 21.50 16.65 43.20
CA PHE A 140 20.94 16.97 41.89
C PHE A 140 19.56 17.63 42.08
N ASP A 141 19.43 18.87 41.65
CA ASP A 141 18.24 19.71 41.91
C ASP A 141 17.20 19.67 40.78
N GLY A 142 17.50 18.98 39.67
CA GLY A 142 16.66 18.93 38.47
C GLY A 142 16.55 20.26 37.70
N LEU A 143 17.06 21.37 38.25
CA LEU A 143 17.13 22.68 37.60
C LEU A 143 18.35 22.79 36.70
N THR A 144 19.45 22.15 37.11
CA THR A 144 20.69 22.08 36.33
C THR A 144 20.70 20.84 35.43
N SER A 145 21.18 20.99 34.19
CA SER A 145 21.27 19.84 33.27
C SER A 145 22.24 18.77 33.78
N TRP A 146 21.98 17.50 33.45
CA TRP A 146 22.79 16.35 33.88
C TRP A 146 24.28 16.46 33.51
N THR A 147 24.61 17.11 32.39
CA THR A 147 26.00 17.33 31.95
C THR A 147 26.73 18.33 32.83
N VAL A 148 26.05 19.39 33.28
CA VAL A 148 26.58 20.38 34.23
C VAL A 148 26.79 19.72 35.59
N PHE A 149 25.81 18.96 36.06
CA PHE A 149 25.91 18.21 37.31
C PHE A 149 27.11 17.24 37.31
N LYS A 150 27.28 16.41 36.26
CA LYS A 150 28.44 15.50 36.17
C LYS A 150 29.78 16.24 36.15
N THR A 151 29.84 17.42 35.55
CA THR A 151 31.07 18.24 35.51
C THR A 151 31.42 18.73 36.93
N GLN A 152 30.44 19.27 37.65
CA GLN A 152 30.62 19.71 39.03
C GLN A 152 30.94 18.53 39.97
N PHE A 153 30.23 17.41 39.82
CA PHE A 153 30.48 16.19 40.57
C PHE A 153 31.91 15.67 40.38
N ASN A 154 32.40 15.64 39.13
CA ASN A 154 33.76 15.23 38.84
C ASN A 154 34.79 16.18 39.46
N VAL A 155 34.62 17.50 39.34
CA VAL A 155 35.49 18.50 39.97
C VAL A 155 35.55 18.29 41.49
N VAL A 156 34.39 18.18 42.15
CA VAL A 156 34.29 17.95 43.60
C VAL A 156 34.92 16.62 44.02
N SER A 157 34.72 15.56 43.22
CA SER A 157 35.30 14.25 43.50
C SER A 157 36.83 14.26 43.39
N SER A 158 37.38 14.99 42.42
CA SER A 158 38.82 15.13 42.22
C SER A 158 39.46 16.00 43.30
N THR A 159 38.85 17.14 43.65
CA THR A 159 39.37 18.02 44.72
C THR A 159 39.37 17.34 46.08
N ASN A 160 38.41 16.46 46.32
CA ASN A 160 38.29 15.71 47.57
C ASN A 160 39.00 14.34 47.54
N GLY A 161 39.68 13.99 46.45
CA GLY A 161 40.41 12.72 46.32
C GLY A 161 39.53 11.47 46.46
N TRP A 162 38.28 11.51 46.00
CA TRP A 162 37.36 10.39 46.15
C TRP A 162 37.83 9.16 45.35
N THR A 163 37.82 8.00 46.01
CA THR A 163 37.97 6.71 45.34
C THR A 163 36.72 6.37 44.54
N ASP A 164 36.82 5.48 43.56
CA ASP A 164 35.68 5.14 42.70
C ASP A 164 34.48 4.58 43.48
N PHE A 165 34.75 3.90 44.60
CA PHE A 165 33.70 3.45 45.53
C PHE A 165 32.96 4.61 46.20
N VAL A 166 33.69 5.65 46.62
CA VAL A 166 33.10 6.86 47.23
C VAL A 166 32.32 7.65 46.17
N LYS A 167 32.84 7.73 44.93
CA LYS A 167 32.13 8.34 43.80
C LYS A 167 30.81 7.63 43.50
N ALA A 168 30.81 6.30 43.42
CA ALA A 168 29.59 5.53 43.17
C ALA A 168 28.56 5.75 44.29
N SER A 169 29.00 5.69 45.56
CA SER A 169 28.13 5.88 46.72
C SER A 169 27.52 7.29 46.77
N GLN A 170 28.31 8.32 46.49
CA GLN A 170 27.83 9.70 46.48
C GLN A 170 26.94 9.99 45.28
N LEU A 171 27.24 9.45 44.10
CA LEU A 171 26.39 9.61 42.92
C LEU A 171 24.99 9.06 43.16
N VAL A 172 24.87 7.91 43.84
CA VAL A 172 23.58 7.32 44.21
C VAL A 172 22.86 8.17 45.26
N ALA A 173 23.59 8.75 46.22
CA ALA A 173 23.00 9.63 47.25
C ALA A 173 22.59 11.02 46.72
N SER A 174 23.12 11.41 45.56
CA SER A 174 22.89 12.70 44.92
C SER A 174 21.69 12.74 43.98
N LEU A 175 21.20 11.58 43.53
CA LEU A 175 20.04 11.40 42.66
C LEU A 175 18.74 11.35 43.46
#